data_AF-A0A3B0WQZ3-F1
#
_entry.id   AF-A0A3B0WQZ3-F1
#
_cell.length_a   1.000
_cell.length_b   1.000
_cell.length_c   1.000
_cell.angle_alpha   90.00
_cell.angle_beta   90.00
_cell.angle_gamma   90.00
#
_symmetry.space_group_name_H-M   'P 1'
#
loop_
_entity.id
_entity.type
_entity.pdbx_description
1 polymer ?
#
loop_
_entity_poly.entity_id
_entity_poly.type
_entity_poly.pdbx_seq_one_letter_code
_entity_poly.pdbx_strand_id
1 'polypeptide(L)' 'MNSREDVIKALDMACNYFKQNEPSSPVPLLLQRAKRLVSMDFMDIIRDLTPAGVTQAEDIGGTSSQN' A
#
# COMPACT_ATOMS: atom_id res chain seq x y z
N MET A 1 -4.41 -16.63 6.81
CA MET A 1 -3.75 -15.32 7.03
C MET A 1 -4.66 -14.53 7.94
N ASN A 2 -4.25 -14.27 9.17
CA ASN A 2 -5.11 -13.75 10.23
C ASN A 2 -4.61 -12.41 10.81
N SER A 3 -3.50 -11.89 10.30
CA SER A 3 -2.90 -10.63 10.75
C SER A 3 -2.29 -9.84 9.59
N ARG A 4 -2.04 -8.55 9.83
CA ARG A 4 -1.29 -7.69 8.89
C ARG A 4 0.12 -8.25 8.65
N GLU A 5 0.78 -8.74 9.68
CA GLU A 5 2.06 -9.43 9.60
C GLU A 5 2.04 -10.66 8.68
N ASP A 6 0.96 -11.44 8.70
CA ASP A 6 0.83 -12.60 7.79
C ASP A 6 0.79 -12.17 6.31
N VAL A 7 0.13 -11.05 6.02
CA VAL A 7 0.10 -10.45 4.67
C VAL A 7 1.48 -9.96 4.26
N ILE A 8 2.18 -9.26 5.14
CA ILE A 8 3.54 -8.77 4.89
C ILE A 8 4.48 -9.94 4.58
N LYS A 9 4.41 -11.02 5.36
CA LYS A 9 5.21 -12.25 5.11
C LYS A 9 4.89 -12.88 3.76
N ALA A 10 3.60 -12.98 3.39
CA ALA A 10 3.20 -13.53 2.11
C ALA A 10 3.74 -12.69 0.93
N LEU A 11 3.68 -11.36 1.03
CA LEU A 11 4.25 -10.45 0.02
C LEU A 11 5.78 -10.60 -0.09
N ASP A 12 6.48 -10.77 1.03
CA ASP A 12 7.92 -11.00 1.03
C ASP A 12 8.28 -12.34 0.39
N MET A 13 7.53 -13.41 0.67
CA MET A 13 7.71 -14.71 0.01
C MET A 13 7.52 -14.60 -1.50
N ALA A 14 6.45 -13.95 -1.96
CA ALA A 14 6.19 -13.74 -3.38
C ALA A 14 7.30 -12.90 -4.04
N CYS A 15 7.73 -11.81 -3.40
CA CYS A 15 8.81 -10.98 -3.92
C CYS A 15 10.12 -11.77 -4.06
N ASN A 16 10.44 -12.62 -3.08
CA ASN A 16 11.65 -13.45 -3.11
C ASN A 16 11.59 -14.49 -4.23
N TYR A 17 10.43 -15.08 -4.47
CA TYR A 17 10.23 -16.00 -5.59
C TYR A 17 10.57 -15.35 -6.92
N PHE A 18 9.98 -14.17 -7.22
CA PHE A 18 10.22 -13.49 -8.49
C PHE A 18 11.67 -12.98 -8.62
N LYS A 19 12.30 -12.52 -7.54
CA LYS A 19 13.72 -12.13 -7.58
C LYS A 19 14.64 -13.29 -7.98
N GLN A 20 14.31 -14.52 -7.58
CA GLN A 20 15.13 -15.70 -7.86
C GLN A 20 14.83 -16.32 -9.23
N ASN A 21 13.54 -16.40 -9.59
CA ASN A 21 13.09 -17.15 -10.77
C ASN A 21 12.92 -16.26 -12.01
N GLU A 22 12.60 -14.98 -11.81
CA GLU A 22 12.33 -14.02 -12.89
C GLU A 22 12.94 -12.63 -12.57
N PRO A 23 14.27 -12.51 -12.44
CA PRO A 23 14.91 -11.27 -11.97
C PRO A 23 14.63 -10.04 -12.85
N SER A 24 14.33 -10.25 -14.14
CA SER A 24 13.97 -9.18 -15.08
C SER A 24 12.49 -8.76 -14.99
N SER A 25 11.68 -9.43 -14.18
CA SER A 25 10.25 -9.14 -14.02
C SER A 25 10.04 -7.82 -13.25
N PRO A 26 9.02 -7.00 -13.61
CA PRO A 26 8.65 -5.82 -12.84
C PRO A 26 7.88 -6.17 -11.55
N VAL A 27 7.45 -7.42 -11.39
CA VAL A 27 6.58 -7.85 -10.28
C VAL A 27 7.20 -7.64 -8.88
N PRO A 28 8.48 -7.97 -8.61
CA PRO A 28 9.10 -7.69 -7.31
C PRO A 28 8.98 -6.22 -6.86
N LEU A 29 9.11 -5.29 -7.81
CA LEU A 29 9.02 -3.86 -7.53
C LEU A 29 7.59 -3.47 -7.13
N LEU A 30 6.58 -4.00 -7.82
CA LEU A 30 5.17 -3.76 -7.51
C LEU A 30 4.76 -4.38 -6.17
N LEU A 31 5.24 -5.59 -5.87
CA LEU A 31 5.00 -6.25 -4.58
C LEU A 31 5.61 -5.49 -3.41
N GLN A 32 6.81 -4.92 -3.57
CA GLN A 32 7.41 -4.06 -2.55
C GLN A 32 6.59 -2.78 -2.32
N ARG A 33 6.04 -2.18 -3.38
CA ARG A 33 5.11 -1.03 -3.23
C ARG A 33 3.85 -1.44 -2.50
N ALA A 34 3.21 -2.54 -2.90
CA ALA A 34 2.04 -3.08 -2.21
C ALA A 34 2.33 -3.34 -0.72
N LYS A 35 3.50 -3.90 -0.39
CA LYS A 35 3.92 -4.12 1.00
C LYS A 35 3.99 -2.83 1.82
N ARG A 36 4.49 -1.73 1.25
CA ARG A 36 4.53 -0.43 1.93
C ARG A 36 3.13 0.10 2.24
N LEU A 37 2.19 -0.08 1.31
CA LEU A 37 0.80 0.36 1.49
C LEU A 37 0.10 -0.37 2.65
N VAL A 38 0.43 -1.64 2.91
CA VAL A 38 -0.17 -2.43 4.00
C VAL A 38 0.05 -1.80 5.39
N SER A 39 1.14 -1.05 5.57
CA SER A 39 1.48 -0.36 6.82
C SER A 39 1.06 1.11 6.87
N MET A 40 0.54 1.68 5.78
CA MET A 40 0.19 3.11 5.71
C MET A 40 -1.25 3.34 6.16
N ASP A 41 -1.47 4.48 6.82
CA ASP A 41 -2.82 4.99 7.04
C ASP A 41 -3.45 5.37 5.70
N PHE A 42 -4.78 5.25 5.58
CA PHE A 42 -5.52 5.60 4.36
C PHE A 42 -5.17 7.02 3.87
N MET A 43 -5.00 7.98 4.77
CA MET A 43 -4.63 9.35 4.39
C MET A 43 -3.19 9.47 3.88
N ASP A 44 -2.27 8.67 4.41
CA ASP A 44 -0.89 8.63 3.92
C ASP A 44 -0.84 8.04 2.49
N ILE A 45 -1.69 7.05 2.19
CA ILE A 45 -1.81 6.46 0.86
C ILE A 45 -2.32 7.50 -0.15
N ILE A 46 -3.36 8.26 0.19
CA ILE A 46 -3.89 9.31 -0.70
C ILE A 46 -2.83 10.40 -0.93
N ARG A 47 -2.09 10.82 0.10
CA ARG A 47 -0.99 11.79 -0.04
C ARG A 47 0.13 11.27 -0.97
N ASP A 48 0.48 9.99 -0.88
CA ASP A 48 1.54 9.36 -1.70
C ASP A 48 1.11 9.15 -3.15
N LEU A 49 -0.14 8.75 -3.39
CA LEU A 49 -0.66 8.45 -4.73
C LEU A 49 -1.18 9.69 -5.49
N THR A 50 -1.88 10.59 -4.80
CA THR A 50 -2.51 11.77 -5.39
C THR A 50 -2.68 12.89 -4.35
N PRO A 51 -1.69 13.80 -4.24
CA PRO A 51 -1.78 14.93 -3.31
C PRO A 51 -3.05 15.78 -3.51
N ALA A 52 -3.54 15.86 -4.76
CA ALA A 52 -4.75 16.61 -5.09
C ALA A 52 -6.05 15.94 -4.61
N GLY A 53 -6.03 14.64 -4.30
CA GLY A 53 -7.18 13.88 -3.80
C GLY A 53 -7.36 13.93 -2.28
N VAL A 54 -6.43 14.56 -1.56
CA VAL A 54 -6.44 14.63 -0.08
C VAL A 54 -7.69 15.32 0.43
N THR A 55 -8.07 16.45 -0.16
CA THR A 55 -9.25 17.22 0.24
C THR A 55 -10.54 16.40 0.07
N GLN A 56 -10.67 15.67 -1.04
CA GLN A 56 -11.83 14.80 -1.27
C GLN A 56 -11.87 13.61 -0.30
N ALA A 57 -10.70 13.08 0.08
CA ALA A 57 -10.62 12.03 1.08
C ALA A 57 -11.01 12.52 2.48
N GLU A 58 -10.62 13.75 2.85
CA GLU A 58 -11.03 14.42 4.10
C GLU A 58 -12.56 14.66 4.13
N ASP A 59 -13.15 15.07 3.00
CA ASP A 59 -14.60 15.26 2.88
C ASP A 59 -15.39 13.96 3.04
N ILE A 60 -14.91 12.86 2.43
CA ILE A 60 -15.52 11.53 2.58
C ILE A 60 -15.32 10.98 4.00
N GLY A 61 -14.16 11.27 4.60
CA GLY A 61 -13.81 10.87 5.97
C GLY A 61 -14.55 11.65 7.06
N GLY A 62 -15.36 12.65 6.69
CA GLY A 62 -16.19 13.42 7.61
C GLY A 62 -15.43 14.49 8.40
N THR A 63 -14.26 14.95 7.92
CA THR A 63 -13.49 16.01 8.61
C THR A 63 -13.78 17.42 8.11
N SER A 64 -14.72 17.63 7.18
CA SER A 64 -15.28 18.95 6.91
C SER A 64 -16.35 19.31 7.94
N SER A 65 -15.92 20.06 8.96
CA SER A 65 -16.75 20.89 9.86
C SER A 65 -18.15 20.36 10.19
N GLN A 66 -18.29 19.67 11.33
CA GLN A 66 -19.53 19.83 12.11
C GLN A 66 -19.45 21.17 12.84
N ASN A 67 -20.26 22.12 12.36
CA ASN A 67 -20.93 23.10 13.22
C ASN A 67 -22.02 22.38 14.02
#